data_AF-A0A4Q3RHI8-F1
#
_entry.id   AF-A0A4Q3RHI8-F1
#
_cell.length_a   1.000
_cell.length_b   1.000
_cell.length_c   1.000
_cell.angle_alpha   90.00
_cell.angle_beta   90.00
_cell.angle_gamma   90.00
#
_symmetry.space_group_name_H-M   'P 1'
#
loop_
_entity.id
_entity.type
_entity.pdbx_description
1 polymer ?
#
loop_
_entity_poly.entity_id
_entity_poly.type
_entity_poly.pdbx_seq_one_letter_code
_entity_poly.pdbx_strand_id
1 'polypeptide(L)'
;MKKIALSLFVLAAISSSAQKINSKLSFQKGQKIEVMTNMNASTEMMMGESSSSSISTEVYEVKDVAAESTTLERSMKKLKMNLSIMGQEKSIDSDNPDDLKGMLGEPIKELVNTKNEFTVDSKGKIIAVKGEDKKKKADNGMMGMFMQQMNMGSAAPATGSPSFFKVLPDYEVGKGDSWVDTAAAAGNVMMTSYTVKDITDSEILLDFTGDGKLDTKQ
;
A
#
# COMPACT_ATOMS: atom_id res chain seq x y z
N MET A 1 -69.42 -15.92 -8.84
CA MET A 1 -68.66 -16.51 -9.97
C MET A 1 -68.57 -15.43 -11.04
N LYS A 2 -67.45 -14.95 -11.59
CA LYS A 2 -66.07 -15.43 -11.70
C LYS A 2 -65.12 -14.22 -11.66
N LYS A 3 -63.91 -14.44 -11.15
CA LYS A 3 -62.80 -13.50 -11.00
C LYS A 3 -62.03 -13.39 -12.33
N ILE A 4 -61.72 -12.18 -12.81
CA ILE A 4 -60.67 -11.88 -13.81
C ILE A 4 -60.17 -10.47 -13.47
N ALA A 5 -59.11 -10.34 -12.67
CA ALA A 5 -57.71 -10.19 -13.09
C ALA A 5 -57.41 -8.78 -13.67
N LEU A 6 -56.76 -7.93 -12.86
CA LEU A 6 -55.78 -6.99 -13.37
C LEU A 6 -54.75 -6.70 -12.28
N SER A 7 -53.72 -7.54 -12.25
CA SER A 7 -52.50 -7.34 -11.51
C SER A 7 -51.74 -6.15 -12.13
N LEU A 8 -51.90 -4.94 -11.58
CA LEU A 8 -50.98 -3.84 -11.89
C LEU A 8 -49.68 -4.07 -11.13
N PHE A 9 -48.74 -4.65 -11.86
CA PHE A 9 -47.34 -4.84 -11.52
C PHE A 9 -46.69 -3.45 -11.38
N VAL A 10 -46.63 -2.90 -10.17
CA VAL A 10 -45.70 -1.80 -9.88
C VAL A 10 -44.31 -2.40 -9.83
N LEU A 11 -43.67 -2.48 -11.00
CA LEU A 11 -42.21 -2.55 -11.11
C LEU A 11 -41.67 -1.27 -10.49
N ALA A 12 -41.39 -1.30 -9.18
CA ALA A 12 -40.42 -0.40 -8.61
C ALA A 12 -39.11 -0.67 -9.37
N ALA A 13 -38.79 0.22 -10.31
CA ALA A 13 -37.48 0.28 -10.91
C ALA A 13 -36.49 0.49 -9.76
N ILE A 14 -35.85 -0.60 -9.35
CA ILE A 14 -34.67 -0.54 -8.52
C ILE A 14 -33.61 0.04 -9.47
N SER A 15 -33.58 1.37 -9.57
CA SER A 15 -32.47 2.10 -10.16
C SER A 15 -31.29 1.86 -9.22
N SER A 16 -30.67 0.70 -9.35
CA SER A 16 -29.32 0.48 -8.86
C SER A 16 -28.44 1.40 -9.70
N SER A 17 -28.31 2.63 -9.25
CA SER A 17 -27.23 3.51 -9.71
C SER A 17 -25.95 2.78 -9.33
N ALA A 18 -25.37 2.04 -10.27
CA ALA A 18 -24.03 1.54 -10.16
C ALA A 18 -23.13 2.78 -10.05
N GLN A 19 -22.81 3.16 -8.82
CA GLN A 19 -21.89 4.26 -8.55
C GLN A 19 -20.56 3.89 -9.23
N LYS A 20 -20.18 4.72 -10.21
CA LYS A 20 -18.88 4.62 -10.87
C LYS A 20 -17.97 5.66 -10.24
N ILE A 21 -16.76 5.23 -9.96
CA ILE A 21 -15.69 6.06 -9.40
C ILE A 21 -14.54 6.12 -10.41
N ASN A 22 -14.01 7.33 -10.54
CA ASN A 22 -12.85 7.66 -11.34
C ASN A 22 -11.62 7.74 -10.42
N SER A 23 -10.44 7.37 -10.93
CA SER A 23 -9.16 7.38 -10.21
C SER A 23 -8.61 8.77 -9.83
N LYS A 24 -9.37 9.85 -9.97
CA LYS A 24 -8.93 11.21 -9.72
C LYS A 24 -8.83 11.44 -8.22
N LEU A 25 -7.60 11.51 -7.74
CA LEU A 25 -7.31 11.85 -6.36
C LEU A 25 -7.65 13.32 -6.12
N SER A 26 -8.34 13.59 -5.02
CA SER A 26 -8.65 14.93 -4.56
C SER A 26 -8.15 15.08 -3.14
N PHE A 27 -7.21 16.01 -2.95
CA PHE A 27 -6.61 16.30 -1.65
C PHE A 27 -6.86 17.75 -1.26
N GLN A 28 -6.89 18.01 0.04
CA GLN A 28 -6.92 19.37 0.58
C GLN A 28 -5.55 19.75 1.11
N LYS A 29 -5.09 20.96 0.81
CA LYS A 29 -3.82 21.47 1.37
C LYS A 29 -3.88 21.48 2.89
N GLY A 30 -2.84 20.94 3.54
CA GLY A 30 -2.77 20.78 4.99
C GLY A 30 -3.47 19.53 5.53
N GLN A 31 -4.13 18.74 4.68
CA GLN A 31 -4.70 17.44 5.07
C GLN A 31 -3.58 16.50 5.53
N LYS A 32 -3.83 15.78 6.62
CA LYS A 32 -2.97 14.70 7.11
C LYS A 32 -3.70 13.39 6.96
N ILE A 33 -3.05 12.43 6.31
CA ILE A 33 -3.59 11.10 6.06
C ILE A 33 -2.71 10.13 6.83
N GLU A 34 -3.29 9.45 7.83
CA GLU A 34 -2.61 8.37 8.53
C GLU A 34 -2.92 7.05 7.81
N VAL A 35 -1.88 6.36 7.37
CA VAL A 35 -1.97 5.04 6.73
C VAL A 35 -1.37 4.03 7.70
N MET A 36 -2.20 3.12 8.19
CA MET A 36 -1.76 2.01 9.01
C MET A 36 -1.69 0.75 8.13
N THR A 37 -0.52 0.13 8.05
CA THR A 37 -0.31 -1.11 7.31
C THR A 37 -0.02 -2.23 8.28
N ASN A 38 -0.88 -3.26 8.26
CA ASN A 38 -0.65 -4.51 8.98
C ASN A 38 -0.22 -5.56 7.97
N MET A 39 0.96 -6.14 8.14
CA MET A 39 1.49 -7.18 7.27
C MET A 39 1.83 -8.40 8.09
N ASN A 40 1.44 -9.57 7.60
CA ASN A 40 1.90 -10.86 8.09
C ASN A 40 2.50 -11.61 6.90
N ALA A 41 3.69 -12.17 7.07
CA ALA A 41 4.35 -12.97 6.06
C ALA A 41 4.91 -14.23 6.70
N SER A 42 4.72 -15.37 6.05
CA SER A 42 5.38 -16.62 6.37
C SER A 42 6.17 -17.12 5.17
N THR A 43 7.27 -17.81 5.43
CA THR A 43 8.11 -18.37 4.38
C THR A 43 8.76 -19.65 4.90
N GLU A 44 8.61 -20.73 4.14
CA GLU A 44 9.32 -21.97 4.36
C GLU A 44 10.72 -21.85 3.78
N MET A 45 11.74 -21.91 4.65
CA MET A 45 13.14 -21.96 4.24
C MET A 45 13.69 -23.38 4.43
N MET A 46 14.79 -23.73 3.74
CA MET A 46 15.44 -25.06 3.89
C MET A 46 15.81 -25.41 5.35
N MET A 47 15.91 -24.40 6.22
CA MET A 47 16.28 -24.53 7.64
C MET A 47 15.08 -24.47 8.60
N GLY A 48 13.84 -24.40 8.10
CA GLY A 48 12.61 -24.33 8.89
C GLY A 48 11.69 -23.19 8.46
N GLU A 49 10.50 -23.15 9.08
CA GLU A 49 9.53 -22.08 8.87
C GLU A 49 10.01 -20.78 9.52
N SER A 50 9.77 -19.67 8.83
CA SER A 50 9.95 -18.33 9.35
C SER A 50 8.67 -17.54 9.18
N SER A 51 8.36 -16.70 10.16
CA SER A 51 7.21 -15.82 10.09
C SER A 51 7.59 -14.42 10.55
N SER A 52 6.83 -13.44 10.08
CA SER A 52 6.97 -12.06 10.47
C SER A 52 5.62 -11.38 10.49
N SER A 53 5.44 -10.47 11.45
CA SER A 53 4.33 -9.53 11.49
C SER A 53 4.88 -8.13 11.64
N SER A 54 4.29 -7.17 10.94
CA SER A 54 4.61 -5.76 11.11
C SER A 54 3.36 -4.91 11.11
N ILE A 55 3.39 -3.87 11.93
CA ILE A 55 2.40 -2.81 11.99
C ILE A 55 3.15 -1.51 11.79
N SER A 56 2.99 -0.88 10.63
CA SER A 56 3.54 0.43 10.36
C SER A 56 2.43 1.48 10.35
N THR A 57 2.74 2.68 10.83
CA THR A 57 1.87 3.85 10.73
C THR A 57 2.65 4.97 10.09
N GLU A 58 2.14 5.44 8.97
CA GLU A 58 2.73 6.51 8.18
C GLU A 58 1.78 7.70 8.11
N VAL A 59 2.34 8.89 8.06
CA VAL A 59 1.60 10.13 7.91
C VAL A 59 2.01 10.78 6.60
N TYR A 60 1.03 11.01 5.75
CA TYR A 60 1.15 11.78 4.52
C TYR A 60 0.53 13.16 4.77
N GLU A 61 1.35 14.20 4.77
CA GLU A 61 0.91 15.59 4.86
C GLU A 61 0.87 16.21 3.46
N VAL A 62 -0.29 16.75 3.09
CA VAL A 62 -0.49 17.44 1.81
C VAL A 62 0.11 18.84 1.91
N LYS A 63 1.30 19.03 1.36
CA LYS A 63 2.02 20.31 1.38
C LYS A 63 1.45 21.29 0.37
N ASP A 64 1.10 20.81 -0.81
CA ASP A 64 0.58 21.65 -1.89
C ASP A 64 -0.33 20.87 -2.84
N VAL A 65 -1.33 21.56 -3.40
CA VAL A 65 -2.29 21.01 -4.36
C VAL A 65 -2.35 21.95 -5.55
N ALA A 66 -1.95 21.46 -6.72
CA ALA A 66 -2.08 22.13 -8.00
C ALA A 66 -3.19 21.46 -8.85
N ALA A 67 -3.46 22.00 -10.04
CA ALA A 67 -4.56 21.52 -10.90
C ALA A 67 -4.47 20.03 -11.26
N GLU A 68 -3.25 19.50 -11.46
CA GLU A 68 -3.02 18.12 -11.90
C GLU A 68 -2.00 17.36 -11.04
N SER A 69 -1.50 17.97 -9.97
CA SER A 69 -0.48 17.37 -9.13
C SER A 69 -0.64 17.74 -7.66
N THR A 70 -0.24 16.85 -6.77
CA THR A 70 -0.24 17.07 -5.32
C THR A 70 1.12 16.75 -4.75
N THR A 71 1.66 17.64 -3.92
CA THR A 71 2.92 17.43 -3.19
C THR A 71 2.63 16.90 -1.80
N LEU A 72 3.22 15.76 -1.48
CA LEU A 72 3.04 15.02 -0.23
C LEU A 72 4.37 14.92 0.52
N GLU A 73 4.34 15.16 1.82
CA GLU A 73 5.43 14.79 2.74
C GLU A 73 5.01 13.51 3.47
N ARG A 74 5.75 12.43 3.24
CA ARG A 74 5.58 11.15 3.95
C ARG A 74 6.57 11.07 5.09
N SER A 75 6.07 10.66 6.25
CA SER A 75 6.86 10.38 7.44
C SER A 75 6.35 9.12 8.11
N MET A 76 7.25 8.30 8.65
CA MET A 76 6.84 7.14 9.44
C MET A 76 6.68 7.57 10.90
N LYS A 77 5.47 7.40 11.43
CA LYS A 77 5.11 7.74 12.81
C LYS A 77 5.48 6.62 13.77
N LYS A 78 5.24 5.37 13.35
CA LYS A 78 5.46 4.20 14.19
C LYS A 78 5.71 2.95 13.35
N LEU A 79 6.53 2.06 13.89
CA LEU A 79 6.74 0.71 13.39
C LEU A 79 6.84 -0.27 14.56
N LYS A 80 6.00 -1.31 14.54
CA LYS A 80 6.18 -2.50 15.36
C LYS A 80 6.43 -3.69 14.46
N MET A 81 7.32 -4.58 14.88
CA MET A 81 7.71 -5.73 14.10
C MET A 81 7.97 -6.92 15.01
N ASN A 82 7.47 -8.10 14.64
CA ASN A 82 7.83 -9.36 15.27
C ASN A 82 8.35 -10.30 14.20
N LEU A 83 9.45 -10.97 14.50
CA LEU A 83 10.10 -11.96 13.66
C LEU A 83 10.17 -13.27 14.43
N SER A 84 9.84 -14.36 13.76
CA SER A 84 10.16 -15.71 14.20
C SER A 84 11.09 -16.34 13.17
N ILE A 85 12.34 -16.55 13.53
CA ILE A 85 13.36 -17.15 12.67
C ILE A 85 13.94 -18.36 13.39
N MET A 86 13.78 -19.55 12.82
CA MET A 86 14.30 -20.80 13.38
C MET A 86 13.85 -21.06 14.84
N GLY A 87 12.61 -20.69 15.16
CA GLY A 87 12.05 -20.82 16.51
C GLY A 87 12.52 -19.77 17.52
N GLN A 88 13.33 -18.78 17.11
CA GLN A 88 13.67 -17.62 17.93
C GLN A 88 12.76 -16.44 17.58
N GLU A 89 12.13 -15.87 18.60
CA GLU A 89 11.32 -14.66 18.46
C GLU A 89 12.15 -13.41 18.75
N LYS A 90 12.00 -12.40 17.89
CA LYS A 90 12.57 -11.06 18.03
C LYS A 90 11.48 -10.04 17.78
N SER A 91 11.24 -9.15 18.73
CA SER A 91 10.33 -8.01 18.56
C SER A 91 11.12 -6.71 18.50
N ILE A 92 10.66 -5.75 17.69
CA ILE A 92 11.18 -4.39 17.63
C ILE A 92 9.99 -3.43 17.68
N ASP A 93 10.04 -2.45 18.58
CA ASP A 93 9.11 -1.33 18.65
C ASP A 93 9.86 -0.02 18.42
N SER A 94 9.50 0.76 17.40
CA SER A 94 10.12 2.04 17.13
C SER A 94 9.93 3.07 18.24
N ASP A 95 8.90 2.89 19.07
CA ASP A 95 8.68 3.76 20.23
C ASP A 95 9.61 3.41 21.40
N ASN A 96 10.33 2.27 21.33
CA ASN A 96 11.30 1.84 22.32
C ASN A 96 12.75 2.14 21.86
N PRO A 97 13.45 3.12 22.49
CA PRO A 97 14.80 3.49 22.09
C PRO A 97 15.84 2.39 22.21
N ASP A 98 15.60 1.39 23.06
CA ASP A 98 16.52 0.25 23.24
C ASP A 98 16.41 -0.75 22.09
N ASP A 99 15.21 -0.92 21.52
CA ASP A 99 14.98 -1.81 20.37
C ASP A 99 15.54 -1.22 19.06
N LEU A 100 15.77 0.09 19.04
CA LEU A 100 16.39 0.84 17.94
C LEU A 100 17.93 0.76 17.94
N LYS A 101 18.53 -0.04 18.83
CA LYS A 101 19.98 -0.25 18.90
C LYS A 101 20.37 -1.55 18.22
N GLY A 102 21.59 -1.57 17.67
CA GLY A 102 22.18 -2.75 17.06
C GLY A 102 21.70 -3.04 15.65
N MET A 103 22.10 -4.20 15.14
CA MET A 103 22.07 -4.53 13.71
C MET A 103 20.68 -4.43 13.05
N LEU A 104 19.60 -4.70 13.79
CA LEU A 104 18.23 -4.60 13.27
C LEU A 104 17.56 -3.26 13.58
N GLY A 105 17.92 -2.62 14.69
CA GLY A 105 17.30 -1.38 15.17
C GLY A 105 17.79 -0.13 14.44
N GLU A 106 19.07 -0.07 14.06
CA GLU A 106 19.65 1.10 13.39
C GLU A 106 18.99 1.44 12.03
N PRO A 107 18.74 0.46 11.13
CA PRO A 107 18.02 0.74 9.88
C PRO A 107 16.59 1.22 10.10
N ILE A 108 15.91 0.69 11.11
CA ILE A 108 14.54 1.10 11.47
C ILE A 108 14.54 2.53 12.01
N LYS A 109 15.52 2.86 12.84
CA LYS A 109 15.70 4.23 13.35
C LYS A 109 15.91 5.20 12.20
N GLU A 110 16.69 4.84 11.19
CA GLU A 110 16.87 5.67 10.00
C GLU A 110 15.57 5.84 9.22
N LEU A 111 14.80 4.75 9.04
CA LEU A 111 13.51 4.77 8.36
C LEU A 111 12.51 5.70 9.05
N VAL A 112 12.37 5.60 10.38
CA VAL A 112 11.43 6.41 11.18
C VAL A 112 11.81 7.88 11.19
N ASN A 113 13.11 8.20 11.13
CA ASN A 113 13.59 9.58 11.08
C ASN A 113 13.64 10.17 9.67
N THR A 114 13.36 9.37 8.63
CA THR A 114 13.39 9.85 7.24
C THR A 114 12.04 10.42 6.84
N LYS A 115 12.06 11.68 6.41
CA LYS A 115 10.93 12.32 5.74
C LYS A 115 11.20 12.36 4.24
N ASN A 116 10.24 11.91 3.45
CA ASN A 116 10.33 11.95 1.99
C ASN A 116 9.26 12.87 1.44
N GLU A 117 9.66 13.84 0.63
CA GLU A 117 8.74 14.73 -0.07
C GLU A 117 8.71 14.32 -1.53
N PHE A 118 7.50 14.09 -2.07
CA PHE A 118 7.31 13.69 -3.46
C PHE A 118 6.01 14.27 -4.00
N THR A 119 5.95 14.42 -5.32
CA THR A 119 4.79 14.93 -6.03
C THR A 119 4.14 13.79 -6.79
N VAL A 120 2.81 13.67 -6.66
CA VAL A 120 1.99 12.73 -7.41
C VAL A 120 1.13 13.46 -8.43
N ASP A 121 0.84 12.82 -9.56
CA ASP A 121 -0.19 13.28 -10.49
C ASP A 121 -1.60 13.02 -9.95
N SER A 122 -2.61 13.51 -10.67
CA SER A 122 -4.03 13.30 -10.36
C SER A 122 -4.47 11.83 -10.28
N LYS A 123 -3.65 10.89 -10.76
CA LYS A 123 -3.91 9.43 -10.73
C LYS A 123 -3.02 8.71 -9.71
N GLY A 124 -2.26 9.44 -8.89
CA GLY A 124 -1.41 8.86 -7.85
C GLY A 124 -0.07 8.32 -8.33
N LYS A 125 0.38 8.60 -9.56
CA LYS A 125 1.73 8.25 -10.00
C LYS A 125 2.73 9.27 -9.49
N ILE A 126 3.89 8.84 -9.01
CA ILE A 126 4.96 9.73 -8.55
C ILE A 126 5.62 10.37 -9.78
N ILE A 127 5.59 11.70 -9.86
CA ILE A 127 6.17 12.48 -10.97
C ILE A 127 7.45 13.22 -10.58
N ALA A 128 7.70 13.41 -9.28
CA ALA A 128 8.94 13.99 -8.78
C ALA A 128 9.19 13.55 -7.33
N VAL A 129 10.47 13.42 -6.95
CA VAL A 129 10.89 13.11 -5.59
C VAL A 129 11.99 14.08 -5.19
N LYS A 130 11.87 14.69 -4.02
CA LYS A 130 12.86 15.64 -3.52
C LYS A 130 14.11 14.89 -3.04
N GLY A 131 15.24 15.14 -3.68
CA GLY A 131 16.54 14.57 -3.28
C GLY A 131 16.88 13.22 -3.94
N GLU A 132 16.18 12.84 -5.02
CA GLU A 132 16.38 11.59 -5.76
C GLU A 132 17.80 11.37 -6.32
N ASP A 133 18.63 12.43 -6.37
CA ASP A 133 20.03 12.36 -6.81
C ASP A 133 20.94 11.55 -5.88
N LYS A 134 20.49 11.22 -4.65
CA LYS A 134 21.25 10.38 -3.72
C LYS A 134 20.82 8.92 -3.84
N LYS A 135 21.30 8.22 -4.87
CA LYS A 135 21.27 6.74 -4.92
C LYS A 135 21.97 6.18 -3.67
N LYS A 136 21.22 5.86 -2.61
CA LYS A 136 21.69 4.94 -1.58
C LYS A 136 21.78 3.56 -2.25
N LYS A 137 22.99 2.98 -2.25
CA LYS A 137 23.17 1.60 -2.69
C LYS A 137 22.21 0.72 -1.88
N ALA A 138 21.40 -0.07 -2.57
CA ALA A 138 20.70 -1.18 -1.94
C ALA A 138 21.78 -2.07 -1.29
N ASP A 139 21.70 -2.23 0.03
CA ASP A 139 22.52 -3.21 0.72
C ASP A 139 21.95 -4.59 0.36
N ASN A 140 22.68 -5.36 -0.45
CA ASN A 140 22.27 -6.70 -0.87
C ASN A 140 22.62 -7.76 0.19
N GLY A 141 23.00 -7.36 1.41
CA GLY A 141 23.18 -8.28 2.52
C GLY A 141 21.88 -8.97 2.95
N MET A 142 22.00 -9.97 3.83
CA MET A 142 20.86 -10.70 4.42
C MET A 142 19.80 -9.75 5.02
N MET A 143 20.22 -8.61 5.56
CA MET A 143 19.34 -7.57 6.08
C MET A 143 18.53 -6.85 5.00
N GLY A 144 19.12 -6.57 3.83
CA GLY A 144 18.40 -5.93 2.72
C GLY A 144 17.36 -6.85 2.09
N MET A 145 17.69 -8.14 1.94
CA MET A 145 16.72 -9.16 1.51
C MET A 145 15.56 -9.27 2.50
N PHE A 146 15.85 -9.23 3.79
CA PHE A 146 14.83 -9.27 4.84
C PHE A 146 13.91 -8.04 4.82
N MET A 147 14.49 -6.84 4.72
CA MET A 147 13.73 -5.58 4.61
C MET A 147 12.86 -5.52 3.35
N GLN A 148 13.32 -6.10 2.25
CA GLN A 148 12.56 -6.23 1.01
C GLN A 148 11.40 -7.23 1.17
N GLN A 149 11.63 -8.38 1.81
CA GLN A 149 10.62 -9.41 2.04
C GLN A 149 9.48 -8.93 2.95
N MET A 150 9.78 -8.09 3.95
CA MET A 150 8.77 -7.53 4.82
C MET A 150 8.00 -6.35 4.23
N ASN A 151 8.25 -6.01 2.95
CA ASN A 151 7.75 -4.79 2.30
C ASN A 151 8.00 -3.52 3.15
N MET A 152 8.96 -3.60 4.09
CA MET A 152 9.36 -2.54 5.01
C MET A 152 10.28 -1.55 4.32
N GLY A 153 10.94 -2.01 3.25
CA GLY A 153 11.21 -1.17 2.10
C GLY A 153 9.93 -0.95 1.32
N SER A 154 9.00 -0.14 1.84
CA SER A 154 8.24 0.69 0.92
C SER A 154 9.30 1.32 0.02
N ALA A 155 9.36 0.96 -1.26
CA ALA A 155 10.38 1.50 -2.13
C ALA A 155 10.36 3.01 -1.91
N ALA A 156 11.51 3.60 -1.56
CA ALA A 156 11.60 5.04 -1.39
C ALA A 156 10.88 5.65 -2.61
N PRO A 157 9.98 6.62 -2.41
CA PRO A 157 9.17 7.13 -3.50
C PRO A 157 10.12 7.43 -4.66
N ALA A 158 9.81 6.87 -5.82
CA ALA A 158 10.68 6.89 -6.98
C ALA A 158 9.87 7.40 -8.17
N THR A 159 10.44 8.34 -8.90
CA THR A 159 9.80 8.94 -10.07
C THR A 159 9.44 7.85 -11.08
N GLY A 160 8.19 7.88 -11.55
CA GLY A 160 7.64 6.88 -12.45
C GLY A 160 6.90 5.73 -11.77
N SER A 161 7.07 5.55 -10.45
CA SER A 161 6.43 4.46 -9.70
C SER A 161 5.01 4.84 -9.24
N PRO A 162 4.11 3.86 -9.06
CA PRO A 162 2.85 4.09 -8.37
C PRO A 162 3.11 4.58 -6.93
N SER A 163 2.36 5.58 -6.45
CA SER A 163 2.30 5.88 -5.01
C SER A 163 1.31 4.94 -4.33
N PHE A 164 1.30 4.94 -2.99
CA PHE A 164 0.28 4.25 -2.19
C PHE A 164 -1.16 4.60 -2.61
N PHE A 165 -1.39 5.82 -3.11
CA PHE A 165 -2.72 6.29 -3.50
C PHE A 165 -3.15 5.84 -4.90
N LYS A 166 -2.25 5.22 -5.69
CA LYS A 166 -2.59 4.65 -7.00
C LYS A 166 -3.16 3.24 -6.83
N VAL A 167 -4.31 3.14 -6.18
CA VAL A 167 -4.99 1.84 -5.96
C VAL A 167 -6.00 1.55 -7.06
N LEU A 168 -6.70 2.58 -7.55
CA LEU A 168 -7.70 2.47 -8.62
C LEU A 168 -7.05 2.44 -10.01
N PRO A 169 -7.62 1.71 -10.99
CA PRO A 169 -7.10 1.68 -12.34
C PRO A 169 -7.41 2.99 -13.08
N ASP A 170 -6.77 3.24 -14.21
CA ASP A 170 -6.91 4.50 -14.96
C ASP A 170 -8.27 4.67 -15.68
N TYR A 171 -9.23 3.76 -15.45
CA TYR A 171 -10.58 3.75 -15.99
C TYR A 171 -11.64 3.71 -14.88
N GLU A 172 -12.88 4.07 -15.20
CA GLU A 172 -13.97 4.05 -14.22
C GLU A 172 -14.30 2.63 -13.76
N VAL A 173 -14.40 2.45 -12.45
CA VAL A 173 -14.80 1.19 -11.82
C VAL A 173 -16.05 1.38 -10.97
N GLY A 174 -16.90 0.36 -10.92
CA GLY A 174 -18.05 0.26 -10.05
C GLY A 174 -17.93 -0.91 -9.08
N LYS A 175 -18.89 -1.02 -8.17
CA LYS A 175 -19.01 -2.17 -7.26
C LYS A 175 -19.04 -3.49 -8.02
N GLY A 176 -18.17 -4.43 -7.63
CA GLY A 176 -18.00 -5.73 -8.27
C GLY A 176 -16.98 -5.77 -9.40
N ASP A 177 -16.48 -4.62 -9.87
CA ASP A 177 -15.41 -4.60 -10.87
C ASP A 177 -14.08 -5.02 -10.26
N SER A 178 -13.29 -5.73 -11.05
CA SER A 178 -11.96 -6.20 -10.67
C SER A 178 -10.91 -5.77 -11.68
N TRP A 179 -9.69 -5.56 -11.20
CA TRP A 179 -8.52 -5.30 -12.05
C TRP A 179 -7.29 -5.97 -11.45
N VAL A 180 -6.28 -6.15 -12.28
CA VAL A 180 -4.98 -6.68 -11.86
C VAL A 180 -3.96 -5.57 -12.00
N ASP A 181 -3.29 -5.24 -10.90
CA ASP A 181 -2.07 -4.44 -10.94
C ASP A 181 -0.86 -5.38 -10.94
N THR A 182 0.19 -4.99 -11.66
CA THR A 182 1.43 -5.78 -11.75
C THR A 182 2.60 -4.91 -11.36
N ALA A 183 3.17 -5.19 -10.20
CA ALA A 183 4.41 -4.56 -9.74
C ALA A 183 5.59 -5.49 -10.04
N ALA A 184 6.54 -5.01 -10.84
CA ALA A 184 7.79 -5.71 -11.12
C ALA A 184 8.95 -4.98 -10.43
N ALA A 185 9.60 -5.61 -9.46
CA ALA A 185 10.77 -5.07 -8.77
C ALA A 185 11.87 -6.12 -8.66
N ALA A 186 13.06 -5.82 -9.20
CA ALA A 186 14.26 -6.64 -9.07
C ALA A 186 14.10 -8.13 -9.43
N GLY A 187 13.37 -8.43 -10.51
CA GLY A 187 13.12 -9.82 -10.96
C GLY A 187 11.94 -10.53 -10.27
N ASN A 188 11.30 -9.86 -9.31
CA ASN A 188 10.08 -10.33 -8.67
C ASN A 188 8.87 -9.71 -9.35
N VAL A 189 7.93 -10.55 -9.78
CA VAL A 189 6.64 -10.10 -10.30
C VAL A 189 5.61 -10.36 -9.21
N MET A 190 5.01 -9.28 -8.70
CA MET A 190 3.82 -9.35 -7.84
C MET A 190 2.61 -8.92 -8.66
N MET A 191 1.63 -9.80 -8.79
CA MET A 191 0.34 -9.52 -9.39
C MET A 191 -0.67 -9.37 -8.25
N THR A 192 -1.32 -8.22 -8.15
CA THR A 192 -2.36 -7.97 -7.16
C THR A 192 -3.69 -7.81 -7.87
N SER A 193 -4.60 -8.74 -7.62
CA SER A 193 -5.99 -8.66 -8.08
C SER A 193 -6.81 -7.88 -7.06
N TYR A 194 -7.39 -6.76 -7.47
CA TYR A 194 -8.29 -5.93 -6.68
C TYR A 194 -9.73 -6.14 -7.12
N THR A 195 -10.68 -6.02 -6.20
CA THR A 195 -12.12 -6.04 -6.46
C THR A 195 -12.82 -4.97 -5.63
N VAL A 196 -13.67 -4.16 -6.24
CA VAL A 196 -14.48 -3.18 -5.51
C VAL A 196 -15.59 -3.91 -4.74
N LYS A 197 -15.44 -4.01 -3.43
CA LYS A 197 -16.46 -4.59 -2.55
C LYS A 197 -17.61 -3.63 -2.32
N ASP A 198 -17.29 -2.36 -2.08
CA ASP A 198 -18.29 -1.33 -1.82
C ASP A 198 -17.78 0.08 -2.14
N ILE A 199 -18.72 0.98 -2.43
CA ILE A 199 -18.48 2.40 -2.66
C ILE A 199 -19.50 3.15 -1.81
N THR A 200 -19.01 4.05 -0.96
CA THR A 200 -19.83 4.96 -0.16
C THR A 200 -19.41 6.41 -0.45
N ASP A 201 -20.12 7.38 0.13
CA ASP A 201 -19.82 8.80 -0.07
C ASP A 201 -18.43 9.21 0.49
N SER A 202 -17.87 8.44 1.41
CA SER A 202 -16.60 8.75 2.08
C SER A 202 -15.49 7.71 1.88
N GLU A 203 -15.83 6.49 1.46
CA GLU A 203 -14.91 5.35 1.48
C GLU A 203 -15.14 4.42 0.28
N ILE A 204 -14.04 3.83 -0.21
CA ILE A 204 -14.06 2.77 -1.21
C ILE A 204 -13.43 1.54 -0.55
N LEU A 205 -14.19 0.46 -0.47
CA LEU A 205 -13.74 -0.79 0.12
C LEU A 205 -13.28 -1.75 -0.97
N LEU A 206 -12.01 -2.14 -0.94
CA LEU A 206 -11.41 -3.05 -1.90
C LEU A 206 -11.03 -4.36 -1.22
N ASP A 207 -11.42 -5.48 -1.82
CA ASP A 207 -10.82 -6.79 -1.54
C ASP A 207 -9.62 -6.98 -2.48
N PHE A 208 -8.51 -7.52 -1.99
CA PHE A 208 -7.33 -7.78 -2.81
C PHE A 208 -6.72 -9.16 -2.55
N THR A 209 -6.06 -9.72 -3.57
CA THR A 209 -5.28 -10.97 -3.47
C THR A 209 -4.01 -10.81 -4.29
N GLY A 210 -2.86 -11.08 -3.67
CA GLY A 210 -1.55 -10.95 -4.31
C GLY A 210 -0.91 -12.31 -4.56
N ASP A 211 -0.45 -12.54 -5.79
CA ASP A 211 0.36 -13.67 -6.19
C ASP A 211 1.76 -13.19 -6.61
N GLY A 212 2.81 -13.78 -6.06
CA GLY A 212 4.19 -13.37 -6.30
C GLY A 212 5.04 -14.51 -6.83
N LYS A 213 5.85 -14.24 -7.86
CA LYS A 213 6.91 -15.15 -8.32
C LYS A 213 8.28 -14.54 -8.03
N LEU A 214 9.09 -15.26 -7.26
CA LEU A 214 10.49 -14.93 -6.95
C LEU A 214 11.38 -15.78 -7.87
N ASP A 215 12.07 -15.15 -8.83
CA ASP A 215 13.11 -15.82 -9.62
C ASP A 215 14.48 -15.51 -9.01
N THR A 216 14.90 -16.31 -8.04
CA THR A 216 16.23 -16.21 -7.43
C THR A 216 17.26 -16.87 -8.35
N LYS A 217 18.13 -16.08 -9.01
CA LYS A 217 19.34 -16.64 -9.64
C LYS A 217 20.41 -16.84 -8.56
N GLN A 218 20.79 -18.11 -8.32
CA GLN A 218 21.97 -18.48 -7.52
C GLN A 218 23.26 -18.14 -8.27
#